data_AF-A0A520HKA7-F1
#
_entry.id   AF-A0A520HKA7-F1
#
_cell.length_a   1.000
_cell.length_b   1.000
_cell.length_c   1.000
_cell.angle_alpha   90.00
_cell.angle_beta   90.00
_cell.angle_gamma   90.00
#
_symmetry.space_group_name_H-M   'P 1'
#
loop_
_entity.id
_entity.type
_entity.pdbx_description
1 polymer ?
#
loop_
_entity_poly.entity_id
_entity_poly.type
_entity_poly.pdbx_seq_one_letter_code
_entity_poly.pdbx_strand_id
1 'polypeptide(L)'
;MNESNLEYLKKSLDYLGFGTRLNEVLESAIRREMPKFSLGISQHYSPPEFRGMPSEVKDHMRFELNFSKSNESDMFFLNSYQAVLSKYDGAVPVTQVFDLERDHRMTALQAYRLLSGFSFEKEISLKTAGENSQPEKRPVWLKLNLGVTDSYGNHPLHHFYPEYNFDLEKSLEKYPFYLAGEDRKEKLIKELKNGGLS
;
A
#
# COMPACT_ATOMS: atom_id res chain seq x y z
N MET A 1 18.90 19.74 13.94
CA MET A 1 18.24 18.51 13.46
C MET A 1 17.31 17.98 14.55
N ASN A 2 16.05 17.71 14.22
CA ASN A 2 15.07 17.14 15.16
C ASN A 2 15.18 15.61 15.18
N GLU A 3 15.86 15.05 16.19
CA GLU A 3 16.12 13.61 16.32
C GLU A 3 14.83 12.77 16.45
N SER A 4 13.83 13.28 17.18
CA SER A 4 12.55 12.59 17.33
C SER A 4 11.78 12.48 16.01
N ASN A 5 11.84 13.52 15.17
CA ASN A 5 11.26 13.49 13.84
C ASN A 5 11.99 12.52 12.90
N LEU A 6 13.33 12.50 12.93
CA LEU A 6 14.12 11.54 12.17
C LEU A 6 13.76 10.09 12.54
N GLU A 7 13.69 9.79 13.83
CA GLU A 7 13.32 8.45 14.33
C GLU A 7 11.89 8.07 13.92
N TYR A 8 10.95 9.01 13.98
CA TYR A 8 9.59 8.81 13.50
C TYR A 8 9.56 8.47 11.99
N LEU A 9 10.33 9.17 11.17
CA LEU A 9 10.40 8.91 9.73
C LEU A 9 11.03 7.53 9.44
N LYS A 10 12.11 7.16 10.16
CA LYS A 10 12.73 5.82 10.05
C LYS A 10 11.72 4.71 10.38
N LYS A 11 10.98 4.84 11.49
CA LYS A 11 9.91 3.90 11.87
C LYS A 11 8.77 3.87 10.85
N SER A 12 8.42 5.02 10.27
CA SER A 12 7.38 5.10 9.24
C SER A 12 7.79 4.34 7.97
N LEU A 13 9.05 4.46 7.55
CA LEU A 13 9.58 3.70 6.42
C LEU A 13 9.54 2.19 6.65
N ASP A 14 9.89 1.75 7.86
CA ASP A 14 9.83 0.34 8.25
C ASP A 14 8.38 -0.18 8.22
N TYR A 15 7.45 0.53 8.86
CA TYR A 15 6.02 0.20 8.87
C TYR A 15 5.40 0.15 7.47
N LEU A 16 5.82 1.05 6.57
CA LEU A 16 5.36 1.06 5.18
C LEU A 16 5.97 -0.05 4.32
N GLY A 17 6.91 -0.83 4.86
CA GLY A 17 7.54 -1.96 4.17
C GLY A 17 8.75 -1.59 3.32
N PHE A 18 9.37 -0.41 3.56
CA PHE A 18 10.62 0.00 2.91
C PHE A 18 11.87 -0.43 3.71
N GLY A 19 11.69 -0.77 5.00
CA GLY A 19 12.74 -1.20 5.89
C GLY A 19 13.76 -0.10 6.18
N THR A 20 15.00 -0.49 6.47
CA THR A 20 16.06 0.43 6.96
C THR A 20 17.03 0.91 5.88
N ARG A 21 16.92 0.42 4.64
CA ARG A 21 17.88 0.68 3.56
C ARG A 21 18.02 2.17 3.19
N LEU A 22 17.02 2.99 3.52
CA LEU A 22 17.01 4.42 3.23
C LEU A 22 17.43 5.28 4.44
N ASN A 23 17.70 4.69 5.60
CA ASN A 23 17.90 5.44 6.85
C ASN A 23 19.09 6.40 6.78
N GLU A 24 20.21 5.96 6.21
CA GLU A 24 21.42 6.78 6.09
C GLU A 24 21.23 7.97 5.14
N VAL A 25 20.63 7.71 3.96
CA VAL A 25 20.38 8.76 2.95
C VAL A 25 19.30 9.74 3.40
N LEU A 26 18.27 9.26 4.12
CA LEU A 26 17.26 10.11 4.76
C LEU A 26 17.91 11.04 5.79
N GLU A 27 18.74 10.49 6.67
CA GLU A 27 19.44 11.28 7.69
C GLU A 27 20.36 12.32 7.06
N SER A 28 21.10 11.95 6.00
CA SER A 28 21.94 12.90 5.26
C SER A 28 21.13 14.05 4.65
N ALA A 29 20.00 13.77 4.01
CA ALA A 29 19.13 14.78 3.41
C ALA A 29 18.56 15.75 4.46
N ILE A 30 18.15 15.23 5.62
CA ILE A 30 17.64 16.01 6.76
C ILE A 30 18.75 16.88 7.37
N ARG A 31 19.97 16.33 7.57
CA ARG A 31 21.13 17.08 8.08
C ARG A 31 21.53 18.24 7.17
N ARG A 32 21.31 18.10 5.86
CA ARG A 32 21.56 19.15 4.85
C ARG A 32 20.43 20.16 4.72
N GLU A 33 19.36 20.01 5.49
CA GLU A 33 18.17 20.88 5.49
C GLU A 33 17.53 21.07 4.11
N MET A 34 17.51 20.01 3.29
CA MET A 34 16.92 20.09 1.95
C MET A 34 15.41 20.39 2.03
N PRO A 35 14.89 21.46 1.40
CA PRO A 35 13.49 21.84 1.55
C PRO A 35 12.52 20.80 0.95
N LYS A 36 12.93 20.15 -0.13
CA LYS A 36 12.24 19.03 -0.77
C LYS A 36 13.27 18.04 -1.29
N PHE A 37 13.00 16.76 -1.16
CA PHE A 37 13.86 15.69 -1.70
C PHE A 37 13.07 14.40 -1.87
N SER A 38 13.59 13.50 -2.70
CA SER A 38 13.00 12.18 -2.93
C SER A 38 14.03 11.07 -2.76
N LEU A 39 13.58 9.93 -2.23
CA LEU A 39 14.43 8.75 -2.00
C LEU A 39 13.89 7.56 -2.81
N GLY A 40 14.74 6.98 -3.66
CA GLY A 40 14.38 5.85 -4.50
C GLY A 40 14.72 4.49 -3.87
N ILE A 41 13.83 3.51 -4.00
CA ILE A 41 14.05 2.12 -3.56
C ILE A 41 13.38 1.13 -4.50
N SER A 42 14.05 0.01 -4.76
CA SER A 42 13.48 -1.09 -5.55
C SER A 42 13.22 -2.32 -4.69
N GLN A 43 12.15 -3.04 -5.01
CA GLN A 43 11.74 -4.30 -4.39
C GLN A 43 11.29 -5.29 -5.47
N HIS A 44 11.35 -6.58 -5.14
CA HIS A 44 10.88 -7.64 -6.01
C HIS A 44 9.81 -8.44 -5.31
N TYR A 45 8.79 -8.86 -6.05
CA TYR A 45 7.72 -9.71 -5.55
C TYR A 45 7.58 -10.94 -6.44
N SER A 46 7.25 -12.09 -5.86
CA SER A 46 6.86 -13.25 -6.66
C SER A 46 5.41 -13.06 -7.13
N PRO A 47 5.11 -13.18 -8.43
CA PRO A 47 3.73 -13.18 -8.91
C PRO A 47 2.95 -14.33 -8.28
N PRO A 48 1.66 -14.13 -7.92
CA PRO A 48 0.87 -15.17 -7.25
C PRO A 48 0.76 -16.48 -8.03
N GLU A 49 0.72 -16.42 -9.36
CA GLU A 49 0.66 -17.59 -10.24
C GLU A 49 1.89 -18.52 -10.15
N PHE A 50 3.03 -18.02 -9.67
CA PHE A 50 4.26 -18.81 -9.48
C PHE A 50 4.54 -19.11 -8.00
N ARG A 51 3.62 -18.76 -7.08
CA ARG A 51 3.82 -19.02 -5.65
C ARG A 51 3.83 -20.54 -5.40
N GLY A 52 4.80 -21.00 -4.60
CA GLY A 52 4.97 -22.43 -4.30
C GLY A 52 5.62 -23.24 -5.42
N MET A 53 5.94 -22.62 -6.55
CA MET A 53 6.71 -23.24 -7.63
C MET A 53 8.18 -22.81 -7.56
N PRO A 54 9.13 -23.69 -7.91
CA PRO A 54 10.52 -23.29 -8.11
C PRO A 54 10.58 -22.39 -9.36
N SER A 55 10.52 -21.08 -9.14
CA SER A 55 10.57 -20.07 -10.20
C SER A 55 11.33 -18.84 -9.73
N GLU A 56 12.27 -18.40 -10.55
CA GLU A 56 13.01 -17.14 -10.36
C GLU A 56 12.23 -15.93 -10.88
N VAL A 57 11.01 -16.14 -11.39
CA VAL A 57 10.17 -15.07 -11.93
C VAL A 57 9.82 -14.06 -10.83
N LYS A 58 10.08 -12.79 -11.12
CA LYS A 58 9.79 -11.66 -10.23
C LYS A 58 9.10 -10.54 -10.98
N ASP A 59 8.15 -9.93 -10.29
CA ASP A 59 7.71 -8.58 -10.58
C ASP A 59 8.69 -7.58 -9.95
N HIS A 60 8.91 -6.47 -10.64
CA HIS A 60 9.83 -5.42 -10.25
C HIS A 60 9.04 -4.18 -9.83
N MET A 61 9.21 -3.76 -8.58
CA MET A 61 8.63 -2.53 -8.05
C MET A 61 9.71 -1.49 -7.84
N ARG A 62 9.51 -0.30 -8.41
CA ARG A 62 10.32 0.89 -8.14
C ARG A 62 9.47 1.90 -7.40
N PHE A 63 9.99 2.38 -6.28
CA PHE A 63 9.36 3.39 -5.45
C PHE A 63 10.20 4.67 -5.38
N GLU A 64 9.53 5.81 -5.40
CA GLU A 64 10.12 7.12 -5.16
C GLU A 64 9.33 7.82 -4.05
N LEU A 65 9.96 7.96 -2.88
CA LEU A 65 9.37 8.51 -1.66
C LEU A 65 9.64 10.01 -1.59
N ASN A 66 8.59 10.82 -1.47
CA ASN A 66 8.70 12.28 -1.53
C ASN A 66 8.62 12.91 -0.13
N PHE A 67 9.62 13.72 0.20
CA PHE A 67 9.75 14.40 1.49
C PHE A 67 9.81 15.91 1.34
N SER A 68 9.41 16.62 2.39
CA SER A 68 9.61 18.07 2.50
C SER A 68 9.88 18.52 3.93
N LYS A 69 10.63 19.63 4.08
CA LYS A 69 10.76 20.38 5.33
C LYS A 69 9.51 21.24 5.55
N SER A 70 9.08 21.39 6.80
CA SER A 70 8.08 22.37 7.21
C SER A 70 8.59 23.79 6.97
N ASN A 71 7.69 24.71 6.59
CA ASN A 71 8.01 26.14 6.53
C ASN A 71 7.93 26.81 7.91
N GLU A 72 7.31 26.15 8.90
CA GLU A 72 6.98 26.73 10.21
C GLU A 72 7.78 26.09 11.35
N SER A 73 8.52 25.00 11.07
CA SER A 73 9.27 24.25 12.08
C SER A 73 10.45 23.49 11.46
N ASP A 74 11.27 22.87 12.31
CA ASP A 74 12.37 21.98 11.87
C ASP A 74 11.90 20.55 11.55
N MET A 75 10.60 20.36 11.33
CA MET A 75 10.01 19.06 11.02
C MET A 75 10.16 18.73 9.54
N PHE A 76 10.36 17.45 9.26
CA PHE A 76 10.28 16.86 7.93
C PHE A 76 9.10 15.89 7.85
N PHE A 77 8.50 15.83 6.68
CA PHE A 77 7.34 15.00 6.39
C PHE A 77 7.62 14.09 5.21
N LEU A 78 7.07 12.88 5.29
CA LEU A 78 6.94 11.96 4.16
C LEU A 78 5.53 12.13 3.61
N ASN A 79 5.41 12.74 2.44
CA ASN A 79 4.13 13.27 1.93
C ASN A 79 3.40 12.24 1.05
N SER A 80 4.16 11.60 0.16
CA SER A 80 3.62 10.65 -0.82
C SER A 80 4.73 9.72 -1.30
N TYR A 81 4.34 8.71 -2.06
CA TYR A 81 5.29 7.98 -2.89
C TYR A 81 4.69 7.61 -4.24
N GLN A 82 5.52 7.60 -5.27
CA GLN A 82 5.19 7.00 -6.55
C GLN A 82 5.63 5.52 -6.53
N ALA A 83 4.76 4.64 -7.01
CA ALA A 83 5.04 3.23 -7.23
C ALA A 83 4.93 2.92 -8.73
N VAL A 84 5.90 2.18 -9.25
CA VAL A 84 5.92 1.69 -10.63
C VAL A 84 6.11 0.18 -10.60
N LEU A 85 5.13 -0.55 -11.14
CA LEU A 85 5.15 -2.00 -11.32
C LEU A 85 5.57 -2.33 -12.75
N SER A 86 6.66 -3.08 -12.90
CA SER A 86 6.99 -3.77 -14.16
C SER A 86 6.82 -5.27 -13.94
N LYS A 87 5.91 -5.87 -14.71
CA LYS A 87 5.60 -7.30 -14.60
C LYS A 87 6.61 -8.14 -15.38
N TYR A 88 6.80 -9.37 -14.94
CA TYR A 88 7.71 -10.33 -15.59
C TYR A 88 7.38 -10.63 -17.05
N ASP A 89 6.11 -10.49 -17.44
CA ASP A 89 5.59 -10.81 -18.77
C ASP A 89 5.86 -9.71 -19.81
N GLY A 90 6.50 -8.61 -19.39
CA GLY A 90 6.80 -7.48 -20.27
C GLY A 90 5.58 -6.57 -20.54
N ALA A 91 4.49 -6.71 -19.77
CA ALA A 91 3.38 -5.78 -19.85
C ALA A 91 3.83 -4.34 -19.57
N VAL A 92 3.10 -3.37 -20.14
CA VAL A 92 3.38 -1.95 -19.95
C VAL A 92 3.41 -1.62 -18.45
N PRO A 93 4.45 -0.94 -17.94
CA PRO A 93 4.54 -0.62 -16.53
C PRO A 93 3.34 0.20 -16.03
N VAL A 94 2.81 -0.18 -14.88
CA VAL A 94 1.71 0.52 -14.22
C VAL A 94 2.29 1.47 -13.19
N THR A 95 1.81 2.72 -13.18
CA THR A 95 2.29 3.76 -12.26
C THR A 95 1.13 4.28 -11.41
N GLN A 96 1.40 4.54 -10.13
CA GLN A 96 0.44 5.15 -9.21
C GLN A 96 1.16 5.96 -8.15
N VAL A 97 0.63 7.14 -7.83
CA VAL A 97 1.02 7.93 -6.67
C VAL A 97 0.07 7.64 -5.51
N PHE A 98 0.65 7.44 -4.32
CA PHE A 98 -0.08 7.24 -3.07
C PHE A 98 0.26 8.36 -2.08
N ASP A 99 -0.75 9.12 -1.67
CA ASP A 99 -0.63 10.16 -0.64
C ASP A 99 -0.61 9.54 0.76
N LEU A 100 0.34 9.97 1.60
CA LEU A 100 0.51 9.48 2.98
C LEU A 100 -0.06 10.43 4.04
N GLU A 101 -0.47 11.63 3.63
CA GLU A 101 -1.16 12.61 4.47
C GLU A 101 -2.64 12.25 4.70
N ARG A 102 -3.23 11.38 3.86
CA ARG A 102 -4.63 10.93 3.98
C ARG A 102 -4.76 9.76 4.97
N ASP A 103 -5.95 9.57 5.54
CA ASP A 103 -6.24 8.61 6.62
C ASP A 103 -5.99 7.12 6.26
N HIS A 104 -5.50 6.79 5.06
CA HIS A 104 -5.37 5.43 4.54
C HIS A 104 -4.00 5.22 3.85
N ARG A 105 -2.91 5.30 4.62
CA ARG A 105 -1.53 5.10 4.11
C ARG A 105 -1.34 3.72 3.51
N MET A 106 -0.91 3.63 2.25
CA MET A 106 -0.64 2.34 1.60
C MET A 106 0.79 1.87 1.89
N THR A 107 0.96 0.58 2.18
CA THR A 107 2.30 -0.03 2.29
C THR A 107 2.82 -0.43 0.90
N ALA A 108 4.13 -0.71 0.79
CA ALA A 108 4.74 -1.19 -0.45
C ALA A 108 4.05 -2.46 -0.99
N LEU A 109 3.70 -3.40 -0.11
CA LEU A 109 2.99 -4.63 -0.47
C LEU A 109 1.54 -4.36 -0.93
N GLN A 110 0.85 -3.42 -0.27
CA GLN A 110 -0.50 -3.02 -0.66
C GLN A 110 -0.50 -2.31 -2.02
N ALA A 111 0.47 -1.45 -2.27
CA ALA A 111 0.66 -0.83 -3.58
C ALA A 111 0.90 -1.90 -4.66
N TYR A 112 1.83 -2.83 -4.43
CA TYR A 112 2.06 -3.95 -5.35
C TYR A 112 0.77 -4.70 -5.67
N ARG A 113 -0.02 -5.07 -4.66
CA ARG A 113 -1.31 -5.76 -4.85
C ARG A 113 -2.28 -4.98 -5.75
N LEU A 114 -2.45 -3.68 -5.48
CA LEU A 114 -3.33 -2.82 -6.27
C LEU A 114 -2.87 -2.69 -7.72
N LEU A 115 -1.56 -2.48 -7.92
CA LEU A 115 -0.98 -2.33 -9.26
C LEU A 115 -1.02 -3.65 -10.05
N SER A 116 -0.96 -4.79 -9.36
CA SER A 116 -1.17 -6.11 -9.96
C SER A 116 -2.63 -6.42 -10.27
N GLY A 117 -3.57 -5.56 -9.86
CA GLY A 117 -5.01 -5.67 -10.12
C GLY A 117 -5.82 -6.36 -9.01
N PHE A 118 -5.19 -6.68 -7.88
CA PHE A 118 -5.88 -7.26 -6.73
C PHE A 118 -6.65 -6.22 -5.93
N SER A 119 -7.71 -6.69 -5.27
CA SER A 119 -8.41 -5.93 -4.23
C SER A 119 -8.01 -6.46 -2.86
N PHE A 120 -8.10 -5.61 -1.83
CA PHE A 120 -7.97 -6.06 -0.45
C PHE A 120 -8.86 -5.23 0.48
N GLU A 121 -9.18 -5.80 1.63
CA GLU A 121 -9.90 -5.17 2.72
C GLU A 121 -8.91 -4.47 3.65
N LYS A 122 -9.26 -3.25 4.07
CA LYS A 122 -8.49 -2.48 5.04
C LYS A 122 -9.42 -1.77 6.00
N GLU A 123 -9.06 -1.78 7.28
CA GLU A 123 -9.73 -0.90 8.24
C GLU A 123 -9.35 0.55 7.99
N ILE A 124 -10.35 1.36 7.73
CA ILE A 124 -10.21 2.80 7.59
C ILE A 124 -10.89 3.49 8.77
N SER A 125 -10.21 4.49 9.33
CA SER A 125 -10.78 5.36 10.35
C SER A 125 -11.45 6.54 9.66
N LEU A 126 -12.77 6.66 9.80
CA LEU A 126 -13.50 7.82 9.32
C LEU A 126 -13.59 8.84 10.45
N LYS A 127 -13.23 10.10 10.17
CA LYS A 127 -13.53 11.21 11.08
C LYS A 127 -15.04 11.43 11.05
N THR A 128 -15.72 11.02 12.11
CA THR A 128 -17.13 11.32 12.32
C THR A 128 -17.30 12.82 12.54
N ALA A 129 -18.32 13.42 11.91
CA ALA A 129 -18.61 14.84 12.04
C ALA A 129 -19.09 15.16 13.47
N GLY A 130 -18.15 15.51 14.35
CA GLY A 130 -18.42 15.93 15.73
C GLY A 130 -17.13 15.93 16.55
N GLU A 131 -16.81 17.06 17.20
CA GLU A 131 -15.54 17.29 17.93
C GLU A 131 -15.25 16.30 19.07
N ASN A 132 -16.21 15.46 19.46
CA ASN A 132 -16.10 14.49 20.57
C ASN A 132 -16.46 13.04 20.20
N SER A 133 -16.57 12.70 18.92
CA SER A 133 -16.89 11.32 18.50
C SER A 133 -15.61 10.52 18.29
N GLN A 134 -15.54 9.30 18.84
CA GLN A 134 -14.44 8.39 18.53
C GLN A 134 -14.46 8.06 17.02
N PRO A 135 -13.29 8.05 16.35
CA PRO A 135 -13.22 7.72 14.94
C PRO A 135 -13.76 6.31 14.71
N GLU A 136 -14.76 6.20 13.84
CA GLU A 136 -15.36 4.92 13.52
C GLU A 136 -14.44 4.16 12.56
N LYS A 137 -14.02 2.95 12.96
CA LYS A 137 -13.24 2.06 12.09
C LYS A 137 -14.21 1.21 11.27
N ARG A 138 -14.04 1.21 9.95
CA ARG A 138 -14.83 0.37 9.05
C ARG A 138 -13.92 -0.43 8.10
N PRO A 139 -14.21 -1.72 7.86
CA PRO A 139 -13.54 -2.48 6.83
C PRO A 139 -14.01 -2.00 5.46
N VAL A 140 -13.07 -1.61 4.60
CA VAL A 140 -13.34 -1.14 3.24
C VAL A 140 -12.47 -1.88 2.26
N TRP A 141 -13.10 -2.36 1.19
CA TRP A 141 -12.39 -2.97 0.07
C TRP A 141 -11.85 -1.89 -0.87
N LEU A 142 -10.59 -2.04 -1.25
CA LEU A 142 -9.86 -1.12 -2.10
C LEU A 142 -9.49 -1.79 -3.42
N LYS A 143 -9.71 -1.09 -4.54
CA LYS A 143 -9.33 -1.57 -5.88
C LYS A 143 -8.99 -0.40 -6.80
N LEU A 144 -7.90 -0.51 -7.57
CA LEU A 144 -7.62 0.43 -8.65
C LEU A 144 -8.42 0.09 -9.92
N ASN A 145 -8.94 1.11 -10.59
CA ASN A 145 -9.42 0.98 -11.95
C ASN A 145 -8.26 1.15 -12.93
N LEU A 146 -7.58 0.05 -13.25
CA LEU A 146 -6.43 0.04 -14.15
C LEU A 146 -6.77 0.31 -15.62
N GLY A 147 -8.06 0.36 -15.97
CA GLY A 147 -8.53 0.61 -17.34
C GLY A 147 -8.56 2.09 -17.74
N VAL A 148 -8.41 3.00 -16.77
CA VAL A 148 -8.44 4.45 -17.01
C VAL A 148 -7.39 5.17 -16.17
N THR A 149 -6.93 6.32 -16.64
CA THR A 149 -6.06 7.23 -15.89
C THR A 149 -6.69 8.61 -15.80
N ASP A 150 -6.47 9.30 -14.68
CA ASP A 150 -6.81 10.71 -14.53
C ASP A 150 -5.81 11.63 -15.27
N SER A 151 -6.01 12.95 -15.14
CA SER A 151 -5.15 13.97 -15.76
C SER A 151 -3.70 13.97 -15.27
N TYR A 152 -3.41 13.30 -14.15
CA TYR A 152 -2.09 13.17 -13.56
C TYR A 152 -1.47 11.80 -13.84
N GLY A 153 -2.13 10.95 -14.64
CA GLY A 153 -1.67 9.60 -14.96
C GLY A 153 -1.92 8.57 -13.87
N ASN A 154 -2.71 8.89 -12.83
CA ASN A 154 -3.06 7.96 -11.77
C ASN A 154 -4.33 7.17 -12.09
N HIS A 155 -4.43 5.97 -11.56
CA HIS A 155 -5.64 5.15 -11.64
C HIS A 155 -6.61 5.50 -10.50
N PRO A 156 -7.91 5.67 -10.77
CA PRO A 156 -8.91 5.89 -9.73
C PRO A 156 -8.95 4.74 -8.71
N LEU A 157 -8.87 5.08 -7.42
CA LEU A 157 -9.02 4.14 -6.31
C LEU A 157 -10.47 4.05 -5.86
N HIS A 158 -11.11 2.91 -6.10
CA HIS A 158 -12.46 2.64 -5.63
C HIS A 158 -12.46 2.10 -4.20
N HIS A 159 -13.43 2.58 -3.43
CA HIS A 159 -13.70 2.19 -2.05
C HIS A 159 -15.07 1.52 -2.03
N PHE A 160 -15.11 0.24 -1.66
CA PHE A 160 -16.36 -0.48 -1.47
C PHE A 160 -16.59 -0.65 0.02
N TYR A 161 -17.46 0.21 0.53
CA TYR A 161 -17.86 0.22 1.94
C TYR A 161 -18.85 -0.92 2.24
N PRO A 162 -19.05 -1.29 3.52
CA PRO A 162 -19.97 -2.37 3.89
C PRO A 162 -21.40 -2.23 3.33
N GLU A 163 -21.85 -1.01 3.06
CA GLU A 163 -23.17 -0.69 2.47
C GLU A 163 -23.36 -1.26 1.06
N TYR A 164 -22.27 -1.62 0.37
CA TYR A 164 -22.34 -2.37 -0.89
C TYR A 164 -22.79 -3.83 -0.70
N ASN A 165 -22.96 -4.29 0.55
CA ASN A 165 -23.39 -5.64 0.91
C ASN A 165 -22.54 -6.76 0.29
N PHE A 166 -21.26 -6.47 0.02
CA PHE A 166 -20.31 -7.49 -0.42
C PHE A 166 -19.92 -8.39 0.75
N ASP A 167 -20.13 -9.69 0.59
CA ASP A 167 -19.82 -10.70 1.60
C ASP A 167 -18.89 -11.75 0.96
N LEU A 168 -17.63 -11.74 1.38
CA LEU A 168 -16.60 -12.63 0.85
C LEU A 168 -16.92 -14.08 1.16
N GLU A 169 -17.36 -14.40 2.37
CA GLU A 169 -17.62 -15.78 2.80
C GLU A 169 -18.78 -16.37 2.01
N LYS A 170 -19.91 -15.65 1.91
CA LYS A 170 -21.05 -16.07 1.07
C LYS A 170 -20.69 -16.20 -0.41
N SER A 171 -19.74 -15.40 -0.88
CA SER A 171 -19.25 -15.50 -2.26
C SER A 171 -18.44 -16.79 -2.47
N LEU A 172 -17.67 -17.23 -1.47
CA LEU A 172 -16.84 -18.43 -1.52
C LEU A 172 -17.63 -19.72 -1.31
N GLU A 173 -18.73 -19.69 -0.56
CA GLU A 173 -19.63 -20.84 -0.33
C GLU A 173 -20.15 -21.50 -1.61
N LYS A 174 -20.19 -20.74 -2.70
CA LYS A 174 -20.62 -21.21 -4.03
C LYS A 174 -19.61 -22.15 -4.70
N TYR A 175 -18.39 -22.27 -4.17
CA TYR A 175 -17.31 -23.02 -4.81
C TYR A 175 -16.91 -24.29 -4.03
N PRO A 176 -16.71 -25.44 -4.72
CA PRO A 176 -16.41 -26.72 -4.07
C PRO A 176 -15.17 -26.72 -3.19
N PHE A 177 -14.13 -25.96 -3.54
CA PHE A 177 -12.87 -25.91 -2.80
C PHE A 177 -13.03 -25.30 -1.40
N TYR A 178 -14.05 -24.46 -1.20
CA TYR A 178 -14.33 -23.84 0.10
C TYR A 178 -14.88 -24.86 1.11
N LEU A 179 -15.47 -25.96 0.64
CA LEU A 179 -16.13 -26.97 1.50
C LEU A 179 -15.16 -27.99 2.12
N ALA A 180 -13.85 -27.91 1.84
CA ALA A 180 -12.87 -28.97 2.13
C ALA A 180 -12.21 -28.95 3.54
N GLY A 181 -12.76 -28.19 4.51
CA GLY A 181 -12.33 -28.20 5.93
C GLY A 181 -12.20 -26.80 6.56
N GLU A 182 -12.55 -26.66 7.86
CA GLU A 182 -12.66 -25.36 8.56
C GLU A 182 -11.34 -24.58 8.66
N ASP A 183 -10.24 -25.21 9.07
CA ASP A 183 -8.93 -24.53 9.20
C ASP A 183 -8.42 -23.93 7.88
N ARG A 184 -8.78 -24.55 6.75
CA ARG A 184 -8.41 -24.06 5.41
C ARG A 184 -9.26 -22.85 5.00
N LYS A 185 -10.51 -22.77 5.47
CA LYS A 185 -11.42 -21.65 5.19
C LYS A 185 -10.91 -20.37 5.82
N GLU A 186 -10.61 -20.38 7.12
CA GLU A 186 -10.17 -19.17 7.84
C GLU A 186 -8.88 -18.59 7.22
N LYS A 187 -7.91 -19.47 6.93
CA LYS A 187 -6.66 -19.07 6.27
C LYS A 187 -6.93 -18.45 4.90
N LEU A 188 -7.78 -19.08 4.08
CA LEU A 188 -8.13 -18.57 2.76
C LEU A 188 -8.84 -17.21 2.83
N ILE A 189 -9.83 -17.06 3.71
CA ILE A 189 -10.55 -15.79 3.92
C ILE A 189 -9.55 -14.69 4.28
N LYS A 190 -8.66 -14.97 5.24
CA LYS A 190 -7.65 -14.01 5.68
C LYS A 190 -6.71 -13.60 4.54
N GLU A 191 -6.33 -14.53 3.67
CA GLU A 191 -5.46 -14.25 2.52
C GLU A 191 -6.15 -13.40 1.47
N LEU A 192 -7.39 -13.75 1.12
CA LEU A 192 -8.20 -13.02 0.17
C LEU A 192 -8.52 -11.60 0.66
N LYS A 193 -8.85 -11.45 1.95
CA LYS A 193 -8.99 -10.12 2.59
C LYS A 193 -7.72 -9.29 2.49
N ASN A 194 -6.56 -9.92 2.54
CA ASN A 194 -5.29 -9.23 2.34
C ASN A 194 -4.95 -9.00 0.85
N GLY A 195 -5.77 -9.44 -0.12
CA GLY A 195 -5.44 -9.36 -1.54
C GLY A 195 -4.32 -10.30 -1.96
N GLY A 196 -4.25 -11.46 -1.30
CA GLY A 196 -3.37 -12.56 -1.67
C GLY A 196 -4.14 -13.83 -2.01
N LEU A 197 -3.45 -14.74 -2.69
CA LEU A 197 -3.78 -16.15 -2.82
C LEU A 197 -2.52 -16.88 -2.29
N SER A 198 -2.57 -17.62 -1.17
CA SER A 198 -1.46 -18.52 -0.82
C SER A 198 -1.56 -19.87 -1.51
#